data_AF-A0A3Q0DSF9-F1
#
_entry.id   AF-A0A3Q0DSF9-F1
#
_cell.length_a   1.000
_cell.length_b   1.000
_cell.length_c   1.000
_cell.angle_alpha   90.00
_cell.angle_beta   90.00
_cell.angle_gamma   90.00
#
_symmetry.space_group_name_H-M   'P 1'
#
loop_
_entity.id
_entity.type
_entity.pdbx_description
1 polymer ?
#
loop_
_entity_poly.entity_id
_entity_poly.type
_entity_poly.pdbx_seq_one_letter_code
_entity_poly.pdbx_strand_id
1 'polypeptide(L)'
;MRLARHSLGLQTLGLTARRCTREFGLLLLFLCVAIALFAPLLYVIENEMANSPEFTSIPACYWWAVITMTTVGYGDMVPRSTPGQVVALSSILSGILLMAFPVTSIFHTFSRSYLELKQEQERVLYRRAQFLIKTKSQLSGLSQDSDLLFG
;
A
#
# COMPACT_ATOMS: atom_id res chain seq x y z
N MET A 1 10.70 -4.95 -23.27
CA MET A 1 11.20 -4.38 -22.00
C MET A 1 12.34 -3.36 -22.23
N ARG A 2 12.04 -2.19 -22.81
CA ARG A 2 13.03 -1.11 -23.00
C ARG A 2 12.76 0.15 -22.13
N LEU A 3 11.54 0.33 -21.62
CA LEU A 3 11.18 1.48 -20.78
C LEU A 3 11.63 1.32 -19.30
N ALA A 4 11.61 0.11 -18.76
CA ALA A 4 11.92 -0.13 -17.34
C ALA A 4 13.40 0.09 -16.96
N ARG A 5 14.31 0.06 -17.94
CA ARG A 5 15.75 0.27 -17.69
C ARG A 5 16.10 1.75 -17.50
N HIS A 6 15.24 2.67 -17.94
CA HIS A 6 15.53 4.12 -17.95
C HIS A 6 14.82 4.91 -16.83
N SER A 7 13.85 4.30 -16.15
CA SER A 7 13.15 4.91 -15.01
C SER A 7 13.52 4.19 -13.72
N LEU A 8 14.40 4.81 -12.93
CA LEU A 8 14.70 4.42 -11.54
C LEU A 8 13.40 4.24 -10.74
N GLY A 9 12.41 5.12 -10.94
CA GLY A 9 11.13 5.05 -10.23
C GLY A 9 10.33 3.77 -10.49
N LEU A 10 10.36 3.21 -11.70
CA LEU A 10 9.63 1.97 -12.01
C LEU A 10 10.31 0.73 -11.41
N GLN A 11 11.64 0.73 -11.31
CA GLN A 11 12.38 -0.32 -10.59
C GLN A 11 12.14 -0.25 -9.08
N THR A 12 12.10 0.97 -8.51
CA THR A 12 11.73 1.17 -7.11
C THR A 12 10.31 0.66 -6.85
N LEU A 13 9.34 1.02 -7.68
CA LEU A 13 7.97 0.51 -7.56
C LEU A 13 7.87 -1.01 -7.65
N GLY A 14 8.60 -1.64 -8.57
CA GLY A 14 8.62 -3.11 -8.69
C GLY A 14 9.24 -3.80 -7.47
N LEU A 15 10.34 -3.26 -6.93
CA LEU A 15 10.99 -3.78 -5.72
C LEU A 15 10.13 -3.55 -4.47
N THR A 16 9.49 -2.38 -4.35
CA THR A 16 8.56 -2.06 -3.26
C THR A 16 7.30 -2.93 -3.34
N ALA A 17 6.72 -3.14 -4.53
CA ALA A 17 5.57 -4.02 -4.73
C ALA A 17 5.88 -5.48 -4.32
N ARG A 18 7.07 -5.98 -4.65
CA ARG A 18 7.51 -7.32 -4.25
C ARG A 18 7.71 -7.43 -2.73
N ARG A 19 8.17 -6.36 -2.08
CA ARG A 19 8.24 -6.28 -0.60
C ARG A 19 6.85 -6.23 0.04
N CYS A 20 5.93 -5.45 -0.52
CA CYS A 20 4.56 -5.37 -0.03
C CYS A 20 3.73 -6.63 -0.32
N THR A 21 4.20 -7.56 -1.17
CA THR A 21 3.43 -8.77 -1.53
C THR A 21 3.08 -9.61 -0.31
N ARG A 22 3.94 -9.65 0.72
CA ARG A 22 3.64 -10.33 1.98
C ARG A 22 2.51 -9.64 2.75
N GLU A 23 2.47 -8.32 2.71
CA GLU A 23 1.44 -7.51 3.37
C GLU A 23 0.10 -7.62 2.64
N PHE A 24 0.11 -7.58 1.31
CA PHE A 24 -1.06 -7.88 0.48
C PHE A 24 -1.58 -9.30 0.72
N GLY A 25 -0.70 -10.28 0.89
CA GLY A 25 -1.08 -11.65 1.23
C GLY A 25 -1.75 -11.77 2.60
N LEU A 26 -1.23 -11.07 3.61
CA LEU A 26 -1.86 -11.01 4.94
C LEU A 26 -3.21 -10.31 4.91
N LEU A 27 -3.36 -9.22 4.18
CA LEU A 27 -4.65 -8.58 3.96
C LEU A 27 -5.65 -9.56 3.32
N LEU A 28 -5.25 -10.22 2.24
CA LEU A 28 -6.13 -11.14 1.51
C LEU A 28 -6.60 -12.25 2.46
N LEU A 29 -5.69 -12.77 3.30
CA LEU A 29 -6.01 -13.78 4.29
C LEU A 29 -7.01 -13.27 5.33
N PHE A 30 -6.80 -12.08 5.92
CA PHE A 30 -7.75 -11.50 6.87
C PHE A 30 -9.11 -11.20 6.25
N LEU A 31 -9.12 -10.70 5.00
CA LEU A 31 -10.34 -10.45 4.24
C LEU A 31 -11.10 -11.75 4.00
N CYS A 32 -10.42 -12.82 3.54
CA CYS A 32 -11.04 -14.13 3.35
C CYS A 32 -11.63 -14.70 4.64
N VAL A 33 -10.91 -14.61 5.76
CA VAL A 33 -11.41 -15.06 7.08
C VAL A 33 -12.63 -14.25 7.48
N ALA A 34 -12.60 -12.93 7.36
CA ALA A 34 -13.72 -12.09 7.73
C ALA A 34 -14.96 -12.33 6.86
N ILE A 35 -14.79 -12.49 5.54
CA ILE A 35 -15.88 -12.87 4.63
C ILE A 35 -16.47 -14.23 5.05
N ALA A 36 -15.62 -15.22 5.35
CA ALA A 36 -16.06 -16.54 5.79
C ALA A 36 -16.80 -16.53 7.15
N LEU A 37 -16.60 -15.50 7.97
CA LEU A 37 -17.34 -15.31 9.22
C LEU A 37 -18.67 -14.57 9.00
N PHE A 38 -18.65 -13.44 8.28
CA PHE A 38 -19.83 -12.59 8.12
C PHE A 38 -20.87 -13.17 7.14
N ALA A 39 -20.46 -13.88 6.10
CA ALA A 39 -21.37 -14.47 5.12
C ALA A 39 -22.35 -15.49 5.73
N PRO A 40 -21.92 -16.55 6.45
CA PRO A 40 -22.84 -17.49 7.07
C PRO A 40 -23.61 -16.88 8.24
N LEU A 41 -23.02 -15.92 8.97
CA LEU A 41 -23.72 -15.23 10.06
C LEU A 41 -24.93 -14.46 9.52
N LEU A 42 -24.76 -13.72 8.42
CA LEU A 42 -25.87 -13.00 7.80
C LEU A 42 -26.92 -13.96 7.21
N TYR A 43 -26.46 -15.05 6.57
CA TYR A 43 -27.36 -16.08 6.03
C TYR A 43 -28.32 -16.62 7.08
N VAL A 44 -27.81 -17.01 8.25
CA VAL A 44 -28.64 -17.56 9.34
C VAL A 44 -29.66 -16.52 9.83
N ILE A 45 -29.24 -15.26 10.00
CA ILE A 45 -30.11 -14.20 10.51
C ILE A 45 -31.22 -13.86 9.51
N GLU A 46 -30.90 -13.66 8.24
CA GLU A 46 -31.89 -13.31 7.22
C GLU A 46 -32.81 -14.49 6.88
N ASN A 47 -32.30 -15.72 6.91
CA ASN A 47 -33.10 -16.93 6.70
C ASN A 47 -34.16 -17.11 7.80
N GLU A 48 -33.80 -16.89 9.07
CA GLU A 48 -34.73 -17.03 10.20
C GLU A 48 -35.72 -15.86 10.32
N MET A 49 -35.29 -14.62 10.04
CA MET A 49 -36.06 -13.43 10.41
C MET A 49 -36.74 -12.70 9.26
N ALA A 50 -36.22 -12.81 8.04
CA ALA A 50 -36.74 -12.07 6.89
C ALA A 50 -37.29 -12.98 5.78
N ASN A 51 -36.98 -14.29 5.78
CA ASN A 51 -37.27 -15.22 4.67
C ASN A 51 -36.94 -14.58 3.32
N SER A 52 -35.81 -13.86 3.27
CA SER A 52 -35.47 -13.01 2.13
C SER A 52 -35.20 -13.88 0.89
N PRO A 53 -35.80 -13.58 -0.28
CA PRO A 53 -35.53 -14.33 -1.51
C PRO A 53 -34.14 -14.03 -2.11
N GLU A 54 -33.43 -13.03 -1.57
CA GLU A 54 -32.10 -12.62 -2.02
C GLU A 54 -31.01 -13.52 -1.39
N PHE A 55 -31.15 -13.90 -0.11
CA PHE A 55 -30.17 -14.72 0.63
C PHE A 55 -30.52 -16.22 0.59
N THR A 56 -30.62 -16.79 -0.60
CA THR A 56 -31.06 -18.19 -0.80
C THR A 56 -29.98 -19.23 -0.56
N SER A 57 -28.71 -18.88 -0.74
CA SER A 57 -27.60 -19.83 -0.68
C SER A 57 -26.34 -19.23 -0.06
N ILE A 58 -25.53 -20.08 0.57
CA ILE A 58 -24.26 -19.67 1.19
C ILE A 58 -23.33 -18.98 0.16
N PRO A 59 -23.17 -19.47 -1.09
CA PRO A 59 -22.37 -18.78 -2.11
C PRO A 59 -22.86 -17.37 -2.47
N ALA A 60 -24.19 -17.13 -2.47
CA ALA A 60 -24.73 -15.79 -2.68
C ALA A 60 -24.39 -14.84 -1.51
N CYS A 61 -24.38 -15.36 -0.29
CA CYS A 61 -23.97 -14.59 0.89
C CYS A 61 -22.47 -14.24 0.87
N TYR A 62 -21.64 -15.12 0.30
CA TYR A 62 -20.22 -14.82 0.05
C TYR A 62 -20.06 -13.65 -0.92
N TRP A 63 -20.86 -13.60 -1.99
CA TRP A 63 -20.86 -12.48 -2.93
C TRP A 63 -21.18 -11.16 -2.22
N TRP A 64 -22.27 -11.13 -1.45
CA TRP A 64 -22.62 -9.97 -0.62
C TRP A 64 -21.49 -9.56 0.32
N ALA A 65 -20.92 -10.51 1.07
CA ALA A 65 -19.84 -10.21 2.02
C ALA A 65 -18.59 -9.65 1.32
N VAL A 66 -18.22 -10.17 0.14
CA VAL A 66 -17.11 -9.64 -0.66
C VAL A 66 -17.36 -8.19 -1.05
N ILE A 67 -18.51 -7.88 -1.68
CA ILE A 67 -18.79 -6.54 -2.21
C ILE A 67 -19.00 -5.52 -1.08
N THR A 68 -19.53 -5.93 0.07
CA THR A 68 -19.71 -5.08 1.24
C THR A 68 -18.38 -4.81 1.94
N MET A 69 -17.56 -5.83 2.20
CA MET A 69 -16.26 -5.65 2.87
C MET A 69 -15.24 -4.91 2.02
N THR A 70 -15.34 -5.01 0.68
CA THR A 70 -14.54 -4.22 -0.27
C THR A 70 -15.13 -2.84 -0.55
N THR A 71 -16.24 -2.48 0.11
CA THR A 71 -16.93 -1.19 -0.02
C THR A 71 -17.48 -0.88 -1.43
N VAL A 72 -17.60 -1.89 -2.29
CA VAL A 72 -18.19 -1.76 -3.63
C VAL A 72 -19.71 -1.54 -3.52
N GLY A 73 -20.39 -2.40 -2.76
CA GLY A 73 -21.81 -2.25 -2.42
C GLY A 73 -22.75 -2.05 -3.61
N TYR A 74 -22.82 -3.02 -4.53
CA TYR A 74 -23.72 -2.94 -5.70
C TYR A 74 -25.20 -2.73 -5.34
N GLY A 75 -25.62 -3.20 -4.17
CA GLY A 75 -27.01 -3.05 -3.69
C GLY A 75 -27.99 -4.05 -4.32
N ASP A 76 -27.46 -5.09 -4.98
CA ASP A 76 -28.20 -6.24 -5.53
C ASP A 76 -28.76 -7.16 -4.44
N MET A 77 -28.06 -7.25 -3.31
CA MET A 77 -28.49 -7.99 -2.12
C MET A 77 -28.31 -7.11 -0.89
N VAL A 78 -29.35 -6.94 -0.07
CA VAL A 78 -29.26 -6.08 1.13
C VAL A 78 -30.09 -6.67 2.27
N PRO A 79 -29.52 -6.86 3.47
CA PRO A 79 -30.29 -7.40 4.59
C PRO A 79 -31.41 -6.46 4.98
N ARG A 80 -32.60 -7.02 5.16
CA ARG A 80 -33.81 -6.24 5.50
C ARG A 80 -34.24 -6.41 6.95
N SER A 81 -33.75 -7.45 7.63
CA SER A 81 -34.00 -7.62 9.06
C SER A 81 -33.20 -6.61 9.89
N THR A 82 -33.80 -6.15 11.00
CA THR A 82 -33.12 -5.26 11.94
C THR A 82 -31.76 -5.82 12.44
N PRO A 83 -31.65 -7.09 12.88
CA PRO A 83 -30.34 -7.64 13.25
C PRO A 83 -29.41 -7.87 12.06
N GLY A 84 -29.93 -8.19 10.87
CA GLY A 84 -29.12 -8.28 9.65
C GLY A 84 -28.45 -6.95 9.30
N GLN A 85 -29.15 -5.83 9.52
CA GLN A 85 -28.58 -4.48 9.37
C GLN A 85 -27.47 -4.18 10.38
N VAL A 86 -27.58 -4.66 11.62
CA VAL A 86 -26.50 -4.52 12.62
C VAL A 86 -25.27 -5.32 12.19
N VAL A 87 -25.46 -6.54 11.68
CA VAL A 87 -24.37 -7.35 11.13
C VAL A 87 -23.75 -6.67 9.91
N ALA A 88 -24.56 -6.09 9.02
CA ALA A 88 -24.07 -5.32 7.87
C ALA A 88 -23.24 -4.11 8.29
N LEU A 89 -23.67 -3.36 9.29
CA LEU A 89 -22.87 -2.26 9.86
C LEU A 89 -21.54 -2.76 10.42
N SER A 90 -21.55 -3.87 11.16
CA SER A 90 -20.33 -4.46 11.72
C SER A 90 -19.36 -4.95 10.64
N SER A 91 -19.87 -5.53 9.54
CA SER A 91 -19.05 -6.04 8.44
C SER A 91 -18.43 -4.89 7.64
N ILE A 92 -19.17 -3.80 7.41
CA ILE A 92 -18.66 -2.58 6.76
C ILE A 92 -17.53 -1.97 7.59
N LEU A 93 -17.74 -1.78 8.89
CA LEU A 93 -16.71 -1.24 9.79
C LEU A 93 -15.47 -2.13 9.82
N SER A 94 -15.65 -3.45 9.89
CA SER A 94 -14.55 -4.40 9.82
C SER A 94 -13.80 -4.32 8.48
N GLY A 95 -14.49 -4.19 7.35
CA GLY A 95 -13.88 -4.07 6.03
C GLY A 95 -13.00 -2.82 5.91
N ILE A 96 -13.50 -1.67 6.39
CA ILE A 96 -12.75 -0.42 6.41
C ILE A 96 -11.47 -0.54 7.27
N LEU A 97 -11.59 -1.13 8.47
CA LEU A 97 -10.44 -1.34 9.36
C LEU A 97 -9.39 -2.28 8.74
N LEU A 98 -9.85 -3.37 8.12
CA LEU A 98 -8.97 -4.31 7.42
C LEU A 98 -8.26 -3.68 6.22
N MET A 99 -8.91 -2.76 5.50
CA MET A 99 -8.30 -2.00 4.40
C MET A 99 -7.41 -0.85 4.88
N ALA A 100 -7.60 -0.32 6.10
CA ALA A 100 -6.76 0.75 6.62
C ALA A 100 -5.33 0.28 7.00
N PHE A 101 -5.22 -0.93 7.57
CA PHE A 101 -3.96 -1.56 7.95
C PHE A 101 -2.92 -1.70 6.80
N PRO A 102 -3.23 -2.33 5.65
CA PRO A 102 -2.31 -2.47 4.51
C PRO A 102 -1.89 -1.11 3.94
N VAL A 103 -2.81 -0.15 3.86
CA VAL A 103 -2.58 1.18 3.26
C VAL A 103 -1.55 1.91 4.12
N THR A 104 -1.71 1.82 5.44
CA THR A 104 -0.76 2.37 6.40
C THR A 104 0.60 1.68 6.29
N SER A 105 0.64 0.35 6.16
CA SER A 105 1.88 -0.42 6.01
C SER A 105 2.64 -0.09 4.72
N ILE A 106 1.92 -0.03 3.59
CA ILE A 106 2.47 0.36 2.28
C ILE A 106 2.98 1.80 2.35
N PHE A 107 2.22 2.71 2.95
CA PHE A 107 2.63 4.09 3.14
C PHE A 107 3.92 4.20 3.97
N HIS A 108 4.04 3.45 5.07
CA HIS A 108 5.26 3.41 5.87
C HIS A 108 6.46 2.89 5.08
N THR A 109 6.28 1.81 4.31
CA THR A 109 7.33 1.26 3.45
C THR A 109 7.77 2.26 2.38
N PHE A 110 6.81 2.90 1.71
CA PHE A 110 7.09 3.94 0.72
C PHE A 110 7.81 5.14 1.35
N SER A 111 7.34 5.62 2.50
CA SER A 111 7.94 6.73 3.23
C SER A 111 9.39 6.43 3.62
N ARG A 112 9.66 5.22 4.13
CA ARG A 112 11.03 4.75 4.45
C ARG A 112 11.92 4.74 3.21
N SER A 113 11.49 4.10 2.13
CA SER A 113 12.27 4.04 0.90
C SER A 113 12.49 5.42 0.28
N TYR A 114 11.51 6.31 0.35
CA TYR A 114 11.64 7.70 -0.12
C TYR A 114 12.67 8.49 0.71
N LEU A 115 12.63 8.36 2.04
CA LEU A 115 13.59 8.99 2.95
C LEU A 115 15.02 8.48 2.73
N GLU A 116 15.19 7.16 2.56
CA GLU A 116 16.48 6.54 2.27
C GLU A 116 17.08 7.10 0.96
N LEU A 117 16.28 7.16 -0.11
CA LEU A 117 16.70 7.74 -1.39
C LEU A 117 17.08 9.21 -1.28
N LYS A 118 16.33 10.01 -0.51
CA LYS A 118 16.64 11.43 -0.28
C LYS A 118 17.97 11.59 0.46
N GLN A 119 18.22 10.78 1.49
CA GLN A 119 19.48 10.79 2.23
C GLN A 119 20.67 10.37 1.36
N GLU A 120 20.51 9.38 0.48
CA GLU A 120 21.57 8.99 -0.45
C GLU A 120 21.90 10.11 -1.43
N GLN A 121 20.89 10.80 -1.98
CA GLN A 121 21.10 11.94 -2.87
C GLN A 121 21.85 13.07 -2.17
N GLU A 122 21.45 13.43 -0.94
CA GLU A 122 22.16 14.44 -0.13
C GLU A 122 23.62 14.03 0.15
N ARG A 123 23.88 12.76 0.49
CA ARG A 123 25.25 12.25 0.69
C ARG A 123 26.09 12.31 -0.59
N VAL A 124 25.50 12.03 -1.75
CA VAL A 124 26.20 12.13 -3.05
C VAL A 124 26.50 13.60 -3.38
N LEU A 125 25.55 14.51 -3.15
CA LEU A 125 25.76 15.95 -3.33
C LEU A 125 26.86 16.48 -2.39
N TYR A 126 26.84 16.12 -1.11
CA TYR A 126 27.87 16.51 -0.15
C TYR A 126 29.26 16.00 -0.55
N ARG A 127 29.36 14.74 -0.98
CA ARG A 127 30.62 14.20 -1.50
C ARG A 127 31.10 14.97 -2.73
N ARG A 128 30.22 15.27 -3.69
CA ARG A 128 30.58 16.06 -4.88
C ARG A 128 31.07 17.46 -4.52
N ALA A 129 30.40 18.15 -3.59
CA ALA A 129 30.81 19.46 -3.13
C ALA A 129 32.20 19.43 -2.47
N GLN A 130 32.47 18.42 -1.62
CA GLN A 130 33.79 18.21 -1.00
C GLN A 130 34.89 17.96 -2.04
N PHE A 131 34.62 17.14 -3.06
CA PHE A 131 35.59 16.93 -4.15
C PHE A 131 35.89 18.22 -4.91
N LEU A 132 34.87 19.00 -5.27
CA LEU A 132 35.06 20.28 -5.98
C LEU A 132 35.87 21.29 -5.16
N ILE A 133 35.65 21.38 -3.85
CA ILE A 133 36.44 22.25 -2.96
C ILE A 133 37.90 21.81 -2.94
N LYS A 134 38.16 20.51 -2.80
CA LYS A 134 39.52 19.97 -2.76
C LYS A 134 40.27 20.18 -4.09
N THR A 135 39.58 20.00 -5.22
CA THR A 135 40.17 20.25 -6.54
C THR A 135 40.45 21.74 -6.76
N LYS A 136 39.53 22.63 -6.32
CA LYS A 136 39.72 24.08 -6.43
C LYS A 136 40.91 24.57 -5.59
N SER A 137 41.08 24.05 -4.37
CA SER A 137 42.22 24.44 -3.52
C SER A 137 43.56 23.93 -4.06
N GLN A 138 43.60 22.73 -4.64
CA GLN A 138 44.81 22.24 -5.30
C GLN A 138 45.15 23.08 -6.54
N LEU A 139 44.16 23.43 -7.36
CA LEU A 139 44.38 24.23 -8.56
C LEU A 139 44.89 25.64 -8.22
N SER A 140 44.38 26.27 -7.16
CA SER A 140 44.91 27.57 -6.69
C SER A 140 46.34 27.50 -6.17
N GLY A 141 46.73 26.38 -5.53
CA GLY A 141 48.13 26.18 -5.10
C GLY A 141 49.07 26.00 -6.29
N LEU A 142 48.66 25.22 -7.30
CA LEU A 142 49.45 25.03 -8.51
C LEU A 142 49.63 26.32 -9.32
N SER A 143 48.59 27.17 -9.44
CA SER A 143 48.76 28.48 -10.09
C SER A 143 49.76 29.36 -9.35
N GLN A 144 49.74 29.35 -8.02
CA GLN A 144 50.65 30.17 -7.22
C GLN A 144 52.11 29.70 -7.32
N ASP A 145 52.34 28.39 -7.38
CA ASP A 145 53.68 27.82 -7.65
C ASP A 145 54.13 28.05 -9.10
N SER A 146 53.20 28.06 -10.05
CA SER A 146 53.50 28.35 -11.47
C SER A 146 53.94 29.80 -11.66
N ASP A 147 53.24 30.74 -11.04
CA ASP A 147 53.60 32.16 -11.06
C ASP A 147 54.96 32.43 -10.40
N LEU A 148 55.34 31.62 -9.40
CA LEU A 148 56.65 31.64 -8.75
C LEU A 148 57.78 31.02 -9.58
N LEU A 149 57.47 30.06 -10.48
CA LEU A 149 58.46 29.39 -11.33
C LEU A 149 58.72 30.11 -12.66
N PHE A 150 57.79 30.94 -13.13
CA PHE A 150 57.87 31.64 -14.43
C PHE A 150 57.96 33.17 -14.35
N GLY A 151 57.97 33.75 -13.14
CA GLY A 151 58.21 35.19 -12.89
C GLY A 151 59.65 35.47 -12.44
#